data_AF-A0AAU5JIZ9-F1
#
_entry.id   AF-A0AAU5JIZ9-F1
#
_cell.length_a   1.000
_cell.length_b   1.000
_cell.length_c   1.000
_cell.angle_alpha   90.00
_cell.angle_beta   90.00
_cell.angle_gamma   90.00
#
_symmetry.space_group_name_H-M   'P 1'
#
loop_
_entity.id
_entity.type
_entity.pdbx_description
1 polymer ?
#
loop_
_entity_poly.entity_id
_entity_poly.type
_entity_poly.pdbx_seq_one_letter_code
_entity_poly.pdbx_strand_id
1 'polypeptide(L)'
;MRISSCYEATDAQGYSDGTNCTGTYTPRAGEPRRQVTLDKAATSHKPGSTVEVRMARGRAHELSGYALGTWVTVTGLILGPFLALSLSFRAGARDGTFSHNGDYVLVFIAAEVAALVLGVLVGIIVSIAIALVDWFG
;
A
#
# COMPACT_ATOMS: atom_id res chain seq x y z
N MET A 1 4.41 -8.25 19.67
CA MET A 1 5.32 -7.29 20.33
C MET A 1 4.55 -6.56 21.40
N ARG A 2 5.14 -6.32 22.57
CA ARG A 2 4.55 -5.49 23.63
C ARG A 2 5.15 -4.10 23.58
N ILE A 3 4.33 -3.09 23.36
CA ILE A 3 4.75 -1.69 23.15
C ILE A 3 5.21 -1.09 24.48
N SER A 4 6.35 -0.40 24.49
CA SER A 4 6.83 0.40 25.62
C SER A 4 6.57 1.88 25.42
N SER A 5 6.78 2.37 24.20
CA SER A 5 6.62 3.79 23.85
C SER A 5 6.47 3.94 22.34
N CYS A 6 5.81 5.02 21.92
CA CYS A 6 5.64 5.40 20.52
C CYS A 6 6.02 6.88 20.37
N TYR A 7 6.66 7.20 19.24
CA TYR A 7 7.12 8.54 18.90
C TYR A 7 6.83 8.80 17.43
N GLU A 8 6.49 10.03 17.07
CA GLU A 8 6.37 10.39 15.66
C GLU A 8 7.72 10.21 14.95
N ALA A 9 7.68 9.56 13.80
CA ALA A 9 8.83 9.37 12.94
C ALA A 9 8.81 10.44 11.85
N THR A 10 9.96 11.02 11.57
CA THR A 10 10.16 11.91 10.43
C THR A 10 11.07 11.23 9.40
N ASP A 11 10.79 11.44 8.13
CA ASP A 11 11.68 11.03 7.05
C ASP A 11 12.94 11.91 6.99
N ALA A 12 13.85 11.60 6.06
CA ALA A 12 15.08 12.36 5.88
C ALA A 12 14.85 13.82 5.45
N GLN A 13 13.62 14.17 5.05
CA GLN A 13 13.19 15.49 4.62
C GLN A 13 12.40 16.23 5.72
N GLY A 14 12.13 15.57 6.86
CA GLY A 14 11.42 16.14 8.01
C GLY A 14 9.89 16.04 7.93
N TYR A 15 9.34 15.31 6.95
CA TYR A 15 7.90 15.05 6.86
C TYR A 15 7.49 13.90 7.78
N SER A 16 6.25 13.92 8.26
CA SER A 16 5.70 12.84 9.06
C SER A 16 5.70 11.53 8.26
N ASP A 17 6.45 10.54 8.75
CA ASP A 17 6.64 9.24 8.09
C ASP A 17 6.05 8.10 8.95
N GLY A 18 4.96 8.41 9.66
CA GLY A 18 4.25 7.52 10.56
C GLY A 18 4.77 7.59 12.00
N THR A 19 4.49 6.53 12.77
CA THR A 19 4.88 6.44 14.19
C THR A 19 5.87 5.32 14.40
N ASN A 20 7.01 5.59 15.03
CA ASN A 20 7.95 4.56 15.45
C ASN A 20 7.65 4.13 16.88
N CYS A 21 7.34 2.85 17.07
CA CYS A 21 7.05 2.30 18.39
C CYS A 21 8.15 1.35 18.83
N THR A 22 8.66 1.52 20.05
CA THR A 22 9.61 0.58 20.65
C THR A 22 8.89 -0.40 21.56
N GLY A 23 9.49 -1.57 21.76
CA GLY A 23 8.88 -2.59 22.59
C GLY A 23 9.61 -3.93 22.55
N THR A 24 9.08 -4.87 23.33
CA THR A 24 9.67 -6.20 23.48
C THR A 24 8.99 -7.17 22.52
N TYR A 25 9.77 -7.77 21.62
CA TYR A 25 9.32 -8.84 20.75
C TYR A 25 9.49 -10.20 21.44
N THR A 26 8.42 -10.97 21.46
CA THR A 26 8.40 -12.35 21.95
C THR A 26 8.14 -13.26 20.74
N PRO A 27 9.18 -13.92 20.21
CA PRO A 27 9.02 -14.87 19.09
C PRO A 27 8.20 -16.10 19.49
N ARG A 28 7.58 -16.75 18.49
CA ARG A 28 6.97 -18.07 18.67
C ARG A 28 8.09 -19.12 18.64
N ALA A 29 8.40 -19.67 19.80
CA ALA A 29 9.35 -20.76 20.08
C ALA A 29 10.86 -20.41 19.97
N GLY A 30 11.62 -20.80 21.00
CA GLY A 30 13.08 -20.98 20.98
C GLY A 30 13.96 -19.72 21.00
N GLU A 31 13.50 -18.59 20.45
CA GLU A 31 14.31 -17.37 20.41
C GLU A 31 14.17 -16.50 21.68
N PRO A 32 15.26 -15.83 22.11
CA PRO A 32 15.21 -14.92 23.25
C PRO A 32 14.35 -13.68 22.94
N ARG A 33 13.70 -13.16 23.98
CA ARG A 33 13.02 -11.86 23.91
C ARG A 33 14.04 -10.80 23.58
N ARG A 34 13.73 -9.94 22.62
CA ARG A 34 14.60 -8.83 22.19
C ARG A 34 13.80 -7.53 22.10
N GLN A 35 14.48 -6.42 22.39
CA GLN A 35 13.94 -5.11 22.11
C GLN A 35 14.03 -4.87 20.60
N VAL A 36 12.93 -4.44 20.01
CA VAL A 36 12.85 -4.10 18.59
C VAL A 36 12.09 -2.80 18.43
N THR A 37 12.37 -2.11 17.33
CA THR A 37 11.58 -0.98 16.89
C THR A 37 10.63 -1.45 15.81
N LEU A 38 9.36 -1.10 16.00
CA LEU A 38 8.31 -1.13 15.00
C LEU A 38 8.44 0.15 14.17
N ASP A 39 8.94 0.01 12.95
CA ASP A 39 9.05 1.13 12.02
C ASP A 39 7.70 1.36 11.34
N LYS A 40 7.32 2.65 11.22
CA LYS A 40 6.10 3.08 10.53
C LYS A 40 4.84 2.32 10.97
N ALA A 41 4.60 2.28 12.27
CA ALA A 41 3.35 1.78 12.82
C ALA A 41 2.18 2.57 12.22
N ALA A 42 1.05 1.88 11.98
CA ALA A 42 -0.11 2.48 11.33
C ALA A 42 -0.71 3.61 12.18
N THR A 43 -0.68 3.42 13.50
CA THR A 43 -1.20 4.36 14.49
C THR A 43 -0.31 4.33 15.74
N SER A 44 -0.44 5.34 16.59
CA SER A 44 0.19 5.34 17.90
C SER A 44 -0.52 4.33 18.83
N HIS A 45 0.26 3.40 19.37
CA HIS A 45 -0.24 2.35 20.25
C HIS A 45 -0.02 2.72 21.72
N LYS A 46 -1.02 2.44 22.58
CA LYS A 46 -0.88 2.67 24.02
C LYS A 46 0.26 1.83 24.63
N PRO A 47 1.08 2.39 25.52
CA PRO A 47 2.08 1.63 26.26
C PRO A 47 1.46 0.41 26.95
N GLY A 48 2.11 -0.75 26.80
CA GLY A 48 1.65 -2.02 27.35
C GLY A 48 0.73 -2.82 26.42
N SER A 49 0.26 -2.26 25.31
CA SER A 49 -0.51 -3.00 24.31
C SER A 49 0.33 -4.09 23.63
N THR A 50 -0.34 -5.13 23.13
CA THR A 50 0.27 -6.19 22.34
C THR A 50 -0.18 -6.12 20.90
N VAL A 51 0.78 -5.95 19.99
CA VAL A 51 0.56 -5.84 18.54
C VAL A 51 1.21 -7.01 17.83
N GLU A 52 0.54 -7.60 16.83
CA GLU A 52 1.16 -8.60 15.96
C GLU A 52 2.11 -7.93 14.97
N VAL A 53 3.35 -8.40 14.91
CA VAL A 53 4.40 -7.81 14.07
C VAL A 53 5.14 -8.90 13.31
N ARG A 54 5.57 -8.59 12.08
CA ARG A 54 6.50 -9.42 11.32
C ARG A 54 7.89 -8.83 11.35
N MET A 55 8.89 -9.70 11.50
CA MET A 55 10.28 -9.29 11.45
C MET A 55 10.78 -9.31 10.00
N ALA A 56 11.39 -8.22 9.55
CA ALA A 56 12.07 -8.14 8.26
C ALA A 56 13.36 -7.33 8.43
N ARG A 57 14.50 -7.87 7.97
CA ARG A 57 15.83 -7.23 8.08
C ARG A 57 16.17 -6.72 9.49
N GLY A 58 15.76 -7.45 10.53
CA GLY A 58 16.02 -7.08 11.93
C GLY A 58 15.08 -6.03 12.52
N ARG A 59 14.09 -5.53 11.76
CA ARG A 59 13.08 -4.57 12.24
C ARG A 59 11.69 -5.19 12.29
N ALA A 60 10.88 -4.75 13.25
CA ALA A 60 9.49 -5.15 13.33
C ALA A 60 8.66 -4.26 12.40
N HIS A 61 7.74 -4.88 11.66
CA HIS A 61 6.79 -4.22 10.79
C HIS A 61 5.39 -4.68 11.17
N GLU A 62 4.46 -3.74 11.29
CA GLU A 62 3.06 -4.06 11.50
C GLU A 62 2.47 -4.53 10.17
N LEU A 63 1.62 -5.57 10.19
CA LEU A 63 0.72 -5.80 9.06
C LEU A 63 -0.36 -4.72 9.11
N SER A 64 -0.02 -3.50 8.73
CA SER A 64 -1.01 -2.44 8.67
C SER A 64 -1.92 -2.69 7.47
N GLY A 65 -3.24 -2.61 7.70
CA GLY A 65 -4.22 -2.60 6.60
C GLY A 65 -3.94 -1.48 5.59
N TYR A 66 -3.29 -0.41 6.06
CA TYR A 66 -2.73 0.66 5.24
C TYR A 66 -1.69 0.16 4.24
N ALA A 67 -0.63 -0.54 4.68
CA ALA A 67 0.42 -1.04 3.79
C ALA A 67 -0.14 -2.05 2.78
N LEU A 68 -1.11 -2.86 3.19
CA LEU A 68 -1.79 -3.82 2.32
C LEU A 68 -2.71 -3.11 1.31
N GLY A 69 -3.43 -2.06 1.75
CA GLY A 69 -4.24 -1.21 0.89
C GLY A 69 -3.39 -0.47 -0.15
N THR A 70 -2.27 0.12 0.24
CA THR A 70 -1.32 0.76 -0.68
C THR A 70 -0.78 -0.26 -1.68
N TRP A 71 -0.38 -1.45 -1.23
CA TRP A 71 0.10 -2.50 -2.12
C TRP A 71 -0.95 -2.95 -3.13
N VAL A 72 -2.18 -3.20 -2.68
CA VAL A 72 -3.29 -3.61 -3.55
C VAL A 72 -3.63 -2.50 -4.54
N THR A 73 -3.65 -1.24 -4.09
CA THR A 73 -3.96 -0.08 -4.93
C THR A 73 -2.89 0.11 -6.00
N VAL A 74 -1.60 0.07 -5.62
CA VAL A 74 -0.47 0.19 -6.55
C VAL A 74 -0.46 -0.99 -7.54
N THR A 75 -0.65 -2.21 -7.05
CA THR A 75 -0.70 -3.41 -7.89
C THR A 75 -1.87 -3.34 -8.86
N GLY A 76 -3.05 -2.92 -8.41
CA GLY A 76 -4.23 -2.74 -9.25
C GLY A 76 -4.07 -1.63 -10.28
N LEU A 77 -3.40 -0.52 -9.94
CA LEU A 77 -3.09 0.55 -10.88
C LEU A 77 -2.11 0.11 -11.96
N ILE A 78 -1.12 -0.70 -11.60
CA ILE A 78 -0.13 -1.20 -12.55
C ILE A 78 -0.76 -2.30 -13.42
N LEU A 79 -1.39 -3.32 -12.84
CA LEU A 79 -1.88 -4.50 -13.57
C LEU A 79 -3.26 -4.32 -14.21
N GLY A 80 -4.09 -3.43 -13.68
CA GLY A 80 -5.45 -3.18 -14.15
C GLY A 80 -5.51 -2.83 -15.64
N PRO A 81 -4.70 -1.87 -16.13
CA PRO A 81 -4.64 -1.52 -17.55
C PRO A 81 -4.29 -2.72 -18.42
N PHE A 82 -3.23 -3.48 -18.09
CA PHE A 82 -2.82 -4.66 -18.87
C PHE A 82 -3.88 -5.77 -18.88
N LEU A 83 -4.56 -6.00 -17.75
CA LEU A 83 -5.64 -6.99 -17.67
C LEU A 83 -6.84 -6.59 -18.51
N ALA A 84 -7.28 -5.33 -18.39
CA ALA A 84 -8.34 -4.79 -19.25
C ALA A 84 -7.99 -4.95 -20.73
N LEU A 85 -6.74 -4.62 -21.09
CA LEU A 85 -6.20 -4.76 -22.44
C LEU A 85 -6.20 -6.20 -22.94
N SER A 86 -5.74 -7.14 -22.11
CA SER A 86 -5.72 -8.57 -22.45
C SER A 86 -7.13 -9.13 -22.67
N LEU A 87 -8.11 -8.65 -21.90
CA LEU A 87 -9.51 -9.02 -22.03
C LEU A 87 -10.13 -8.40 -23.29
N SER A 88 -9.82 -7.15 -23.63
CA SER A 88 -10.25 -6.49 -24.86
C SER A 88 -9.70 -7.19 -26.10
N PHE A 89 -8.41 -7.55 -26.11
CA PHE A 89 -7.82 -8.36 -27.18
C PHE A 89 -8.50 -9.72 -27.32
N ARG A 90 -8.78 -10.38 -26.20
CA ARG A 90 -9.46 -11.68 -26.18
C ARG A 90 -10.90 -11.60 -26.69
N ALA A 91 -11.62 -10.52 -26.36
CA ALA A 91 -12.98 -10.27 -26.83
C ALA A 91 -12.98 -9.95 -28.34
N GLY A 92 -12.13 -9.03 -28.80
CA GLY A 92 -12.00 -8.69 -30.22
C GLY A 92 -11.53 -9.87 -31.10
N ALA A 93 -10.67 -10.74 -30.57
CA ALA A 93 -10.27 -11.97 -31.25
C ALA A 93 -11.39 -13.01 -31.34
N ARG A 94 -12.36 -13.01 -30.41
CA ARG A 94 -13.53 -13.90 -30.45
C ARG A 94 -14.58 -13.44 -31.44
N ASP A 95 -14.78 -12.12 -31.57
CA ASP A 95 -15.81 -11.56 -32.43
C ASP A 95 -15.32 -11.33 -33.88
N GLY A 96 -14.04 -11.57 -34.17
CA GLY A 96 -13.48 -11.50 -35.53
C GLY A 96 -13.43 -10.10 -36.12
N THR A 97 -13.55 -9.06 -35.28
CA THR A 97 -13.70 -7.65 -35.68
C THR A 97 -12.38 -6.89 -35.87
N PHE A 98 -11.25 -7.61 -35.98
CA PHE A 98 -9.93 -7.01 -36.19
C PHE A 98 -9.79 -6.42 -37.60
N SER A 99 -10.12 -5.14 -37.76
CA SER A 99 -9.71 -4.35 -38.93
C SER A 99 -8.23 -4.00 -38.83
N HIS A 100 -7.52 -3.83 -39.95
CA HIS A 100 -6.06 -3.62 -39.98
C HIS A 100 -5.62 -2.15 -39.88
N ASN A 101 -6.55 -1.22 -39.67
CA ASN A 101 -6.26 0.21 -39.70
C ASN A 101 -5.82 0.70 -38.31
N GLY A 102 -4.80 1.57 -38.24
CA GLY A 102 -4.11 2.02 -37.02
C GLY A 102 -4.93 2.70 -35.92
N ASP A 103 -6.26 2.67 -35.97
CA ASP A 103 -7.19 3.18 -34.95
C ASP A 103 -6.95 2.55 -33.57
N TYR A 104 -6.48 1.31 -33.52
CA TYR A 104 -6.23 0.61 -32.26
C TYR A 104 -5.10 1.25 -31.44
N VAL A 105 -4.13 1.90 -32.08
CA VAL A 105 -3.03 2.60 -31.39
C VAL A 105 -3.54 3.86 -30.71
N LEU A 106 -4.44 4.60 -31.36
CA LEU A 106 -5.08 5.78 -30.76
C LEU A 106 -6.02 5.40 -29.62
N VAL A 107 -6.80 4.33 -29.78
CA VAL A 107 -7.64 3.77 -28.70
C VAL A 107 -6.77 3.32 -27.53
N PHE A 108 -5.61 2.73 -27.80
CA PHE A 108 -4.65 2.32 -26.77
C PHE A 108 -4.08 3.52 -26.00
N ILE A 109 -3.62 4.55 -26.72
CA ILE A 109 -3.10 5.79 -26.10
C ILE A 109 -4.19 6.46 -25.27
N ALA A 110 -5.43 6.54 -25.78
CA ALA A 110 -6.55 7.13 -25.05
C ALA A 110 -6.91 6.32 -23.79
N ALA A 111 -6.87 4.98 -23.87
CA ALA A 111 -7.12 4.11 -22.73
C ALA A 111 -6.05 4.25 -21.63
N GLU A 112 -4.78 4.37 -22.01
CA GLU A 112 -3.67 4.62 -21.07
C GLU A 112 -3.81 5.98 -20.39
N VAL A 113 -4.11 7.04 -21.15
CA VAL A 113 -4.36 8.37 -20.58
C VAL A 113 -5.54 8.34 -19.61
N ALA A 114 -6.62 7.65 -19.96
CA ALA A 114 -7.78 7.50 -19.08
C ALA A 114 -7.44 6.71 -17.79
N ALA A 115 -6.64 5.65 -17.89
CA ALA A 115 -6.19 4.87 -16.75
C ALA A 115 -5.31 5.70 -15.80
N LEU A 116 -4.41 6.52 -16.33
CA LEU A 116 -3.60 7.44 -15.54
C LEU A 116 -4.47 8.46 -14.80
N VAL A 117 -5.44 9.07 -15.47
CA VAL A 117 -6.38 10.02 -14.86
C VAL A 117 -7.19 9.35 -13.75
N LEU A 118 -7.71 8.15 -13.99
CA LEU A 118 -8.47 7.39 -12.99
C LEU A 118 -7.60 7.05 -11.78
N GLY A 119 -6.34 6.63 -12.02
CA GLY A 119 -5.37 6.36 -10.97
C GLY A 119 -5.09 7.56 -10.08
N VAL A 120 -4.90 8.73 -10.68
CA VAL A 120 -4.70 10.00 -9.97
C VAL A 120 -5.94 10.33 -9.13
N LEU A 121 -7.15 10.22 -9.69
CA LEU A 121 -8.39 10.52 -8.97
C LEU A 121 -8.58 9.60 -7.76
N VAL A 122 -8.38 8.30 -7.93
CA VAL A 122 -8.47 7.33 -6.82
C VAL A 122 -7.39 7.61 -5.77
N GLY A 123 -6.15 7.88 -6.19
CA GLY A 123 -5.05 8.21 -5.30
C GLY A 123 -5.31 9.46 -4.44
N ILE A 124 -5.95 10.48 -5.02
CA ILE A 124 -6.36 11.70 -4.31
C ILE A 124 -7.44 11.36 -3.27
N ILE A 125 -8.49 10.62 -3.65
CA ILE A 125 -9.58 10.26 -2.73
C ILE A 125 -9.06 9.44 -1.54
N VAL A 126 -8.19 8.46 -1.80
CA VAL A 126 -7.58 7.63 -0.75
C VAL A 126 -6.73 8.48 0.19
N SER A 127 -5.89 9.36 -0.35
CA SER A 127 -5.07 10.29 0.45
C SER A 127 -5.91 11.19 1.35
N ILE A 128 -7.02 11.72 0.83
CA ILE A 128 -7.97 12.54 1.61
C ILE A 128 -8.64 11.71 2.70
N ALA A 129 -9.09 10.49 2.39
CA ALA A 129 -9.73 9.63 3.37
C ALA A 129 -8.81 9.26 4.54
N ILE A 130 -7.53 8.99 4.25
CA ILE A 130 -6.51 8.74 5.27
C ILE A 130 -6.32 9.98 6.15
N ALA A 131 -6.12 11.15 5.53
CA ALA A 131 -5.93 12.39 6.26
C ALA A 131 -7.12 12.74 7.17
N LEU A 132 -8.35 12.41 6.75
CA LEU A 132 -9.55 12.59 7.58
C LEU A 132 -9.59 11.59 8.73
N VAL A 133 -9.23 10.33 8.51
CA VAL A 133 -9.18 9.31 9.57
C VAL A 133 -8.15 9.69 10.64
N ASP A 134 -6.97 10.16 10.23
CA ASP A 134 -5.91 10.62 11.14
C ASP A 134 -6.32 11.89 11.93
N TRP A 135 -7.22 12.72 11.39
CA TRP A 135 -7.70 13.91 12.07
C TRP A 135 -8.78 13.61 13.13
N PHE A 136 -9.58 12.56 12.94
CA PHE A 136 -10.67 12.21 13.85
C PHE A 136 -10.36 11.06 14.84
N GLY A 137 -9.21 10.38 14.69
CA GLY A 137 -8.77 9.25 15.54
C GLY A 137 -7.78 9.66 16.64
#